data_AF-A0A975JET7-F1
#
_entry.id   AF-A0A975JET7-F1
#
_cell.length_a   1.000
_cell.length_b   1.000
_cell.length_c   1.000
_cell.angle_alpha   90.00
_cell.angle_beta   90.00
_cell.angle_gamma   90.00
#
_symmetry.space_group_name_H-M   'P 1'
#
loop_
_entity.id
_entity.type
_entity.pdbx_description
1 polymer ?
#
loop_
_entity_poly.entity_id
_entity_poly.type
_entity_poly.pdbx_seq_one_letter_code
_entity_poly.pdbx_strand_id
1 'polypeptide(L)'
;MKFPIALGFVISLISTSVSAESIRWKPETLKPGDYTSINQSQGGLIHHVFRGKVGRFYVLDSYRGSSPSGKPVFSTYMDKDGNQVRWVRQDGFELKFRPHDCKRTLGRCQYTQTGSDGKKEVRLRITEATRNGFKFSEYGSDGKRLFGGNITLDARGNAGNGRLDGYQGKQRFRLVKQAYQ
;
A
#
# COMPACT_ATOMS: atom_id res chain seq x y z
N MET A 1 -32.96 -48.18 39.62
CA MET A 1 -31.83 -48.45 38.69
C MET A 1 -31.02 -47.16 38.52
N LYS A 2 -29.70 -47.23 38.70
CA LYS A 2 -28.76 -46.10 38.64
C LYS A 2 -28.43 -45.77 37.18
N PHE A 3 -28.59 -44.52 36.75
CA PHE A 3 -28.02 -44.04 35.48
C PHE A 3 -26.77 -43.21 35.77
N PRO A 4 -25.61 -43.51 35.17
CA PRO A 4 -24.39 -42.75 35.38
C PRO A 4 -24.44 -41.44 34.58
N ILE A 5 -24.11 -40.34 35.25
CA ILE A 5 -23.89 -39.03 34.65
C ILE A 5 -22.51 -39.05 33.99
N ALA A 6 -22.46 -39.10 32.66
CA ALA A 6 -21.24 -38.86 31.90
C ALA A 6 -21.10 -37.34 31.69
N LEU A 7 -20.18 -36.72 32.44
CA LEU A 7 -19.83 -35.31 32.33
C LEU A 7 -18.91 -35.13 31.10
N GLY A 8 -19.49 -34.71 29.97
CA GLY A 8 -18.75 -34.37 28.76
C GLY A 8 -18.08 -33.00 28.89
N PHE A 9 -16.75 -32.97 28.96
CA PHE A 9 -15.97 -31.73 28.93
C PHE A 9 -15.94 -31.19 27.48
N VAL A 10 -16.74 -30.16 27.20
CA VAL A 10 -16.65 -29.41 25.94
C VAL A 10 -15.48 -28.44 26.05
N ILE A 11 -14.35 -28.78 25.44
CA ILE A 11 -13.23 -27.85 25.25
C ILE A 11 -13.61 -26.88 24.14
N SER A 12 -14.19 -25.74 24.51
CA SER A 12 -14.35 -24.61 23.60
C SER A 12 -12.97 -24.07 23.23
N LEU A 13 -12.51 -24.41 22.03
CA LEU A 13 -11.44 -23.70 21.35
C LEU A 13 -11.88 -22.25 21.17
N ILE A 14 -11.41 -21.37 22.07
CA ILE A 14 -11.47 -19.93 21.86
C ILE A 14 -10.53 -19.65 20.69
N SER A 15 -11.07 -19.64 19.48
CA SER A 15 -10.39 -19.10 18.31
C SER A 15 -10.18 -17.62 18.57
N THR A 16 -9.03 -17.24 19.12
CA THR A 16 -8.55 -15.88 19.05
C THR A 16 -8.31 -15.60 17.58
N SER A 17 -9.32 -15.05 16.91
CA SER A 17 -9.12 -14.35 15.64
C SER A 17 -8.13 -13.25 15.94
N VAL A 18 -6.84 -13.54 15.72
CA VAL A 18 -5.80 -12.53 15.60
C VAL A 18 -6.36 -11.53 14.61
N SER A 19 -6.81 -10.38 15.11
CA SER A 19 -7.15 -9.27 14.24
C SER A 19 -5.91 -9.02 13.41
N ALA A 20 -5.93 -9.41 12.14
CA ALA A 20 -4.89 -9.04 11.21
C ALA A 20 -4.81 -7.52 11.29
N GLU A 21 -3.69 -7.01 11.83
CA GLU A 21 -3.49 -5.59 12.00
C GLU A 21 -3.73 -4.94 10.63
N SER A 22 -4.77 -4.12 10.54
CA SER A 22 -5.27 -3.68 9.25
C SER A 22 -4.22 -2.78 8.61
N ILE A 23 -3.59 -3.26 7.53
CA ILE A 23 -2.61 -2.49 6.77
C ILE A 23 -3.27 -1.46 5.84
N ARG A 24 -4.60 -1.35 5.91
CA ARG A 24 -5.45 -0.46 5.13
C ARG A 24 -5.02 0.99 5.34
N TRP A 25 -4.95 1.75 4.25
CA TRP A 25 -4.88 3.21 4.36
C TRP A 25 -6.27 3.77 4.64
N LYS A 26 -6.39 4.72 5.57
CA LYS A 26 -7.66 5.30 6.02
C LYS A 26 -7.83 6.72 5.47
N PRO A 27 -8.04 6.89 4.15
CA PRO A 27 -8.14 8.22 3.54
C PRO A 27 -9.30 9.06 4.07
N GLU A 28 -10.33 8.43 4.61
CA GLU A 28 -11.46 9.10 5.26
C GLU A 28 -11.04 9.93 6.48
N THR A 29 -9.82 9.71 7.01
CA THR A 29 -9.26 10.46 8.15
C THR A 29 -8.39 11.64 7.73
N LEU A 30 -8.25 11.89 6.42
CA LEU A 30 -7.38 12.93 5.87
C LEU A 30 -8.19 14.11 5.35
N LYS A 31 -7.59 15.30 5.43
CA LYS A 31 -8.10 16.53 4.82
C LYS A 31 -7.25 16.93 3.62
N PRO A 32 -7.83 17.52 2.55
CA PRO A 32 -7.05 18.04 1.44
C PRO A 32 -5.91 18.95 1.93
N GLY A 33 -4.69 18.68 1.49
CA GLY A 33 -3.48 19.34 1.94
C GLY A 33 -2.68 18.58 3.01
N ASP A 34 -3.24 17.55 3.65
CA ASP A 34 -2.47 16.63 4.50
C ASP A 34 -1.36 15.98 3.67
N TYR A 35 -0.16 15.84 4.24
CA TYR A 35 0.95 15.25 3.48
C TYR A 35 1.95 14.47 4.31
N THR A 36 2.64 13.57 3.61
CA THR A 36 3.80 12.83 4.09
C THR A 36 5.01 13.15 3.23
N SER A 37 6.12 13.52 3.85
CA SER A 37 7.41 13.73 3.20
C SER A 37 8.35 12.56 3.46
N ILE A 38 8.85 11.93 2.41
CA ILE A 38 9.72 10.76 2.47
C ILE A 38 11.02 11.07 1.74
N ASN A 39 12.16 10.86 2.40
CA ASN A 39 13.46 10.86 1.72
C ASN A 39 13.74 9.46 1.15
N GLN A 40 13.97 9.40 -0.15
CA GLN A 40 14.29 8.17 -0.88
C GLN A 40 15.80 8.14 -1.19
N SER A 41 16.49 7.06 -0.83
CA SER A 41 17.96 7.00 -0.99
C SER A 41 18.46 7.20 -2.43
N GLN A 42 17.69 6.79 -3.44
CA GLN A 42 18.02 6.98 -4.86
C GLN A 42 17.23 8.11 -5.54
N GLY A 43 16.19 8.63 -4.90
CA GLY A 43 15.26 9.60 -5.51
C GLY A 43 15.22 10.97 -4.85
N GLY A 44 15.90 11.14 -3.70
CA GLY A 44 15.79 12.34 -2.87
C GLY A 44 14.41 12.49 -2.22
N LEU A 45 14.11 13.71 -1.77
CA LEU A 45 12.88 14.05 -1.08
C LEU A 45 11.66 14.01 -2.00
N ILE A 46 10.58 13.37 -1.55
CA ILE A 46 9.27 13.41 -2.17
C ILE A 46 8.20 13.76 -1.13
N HIS A 47 7.19 14.49 -1.55
CA HIS A 47 6.02 14.81 -0.76
C HIS A 47 4.79 14.16 -1.39
N HIS A 48 4.02 13.39 -0.63
CA HIS A 48 2.73 12.85 -1.04
C HIS A 48 1.63 13.64 -0.35
N VAL A 49 0.92 14.47 -1.11
CA VAL A 49 -0.11 15.38 -0.62
C VAL A 49 -1.48 14.83 -0.97
N PHE A 50 -2.35 14.71 0.01
CA PHE A 50 -3.72 14.30 -0.21
C PHE A 50 -4.50 15.42 -0.88
N ARG A 51 -4.96 15.16 -2.10
CA ARG A 51 -5.78 16.11 -2.86
C ARG A 51 -7.26 16.03 -2.48
N GLY A 52 -7.70 14.87 -2.00
CA GLY A 52 -9.11 14.60 -1.70
C GLY A 52 -9.68 13.47 -2.56
N LYS A 53 -10.98 13.52 -2.80
CA LYS A 53 -11.73 12.49 -3.51
C LYS A 53 -12.18 12.99 -4.89
N VAL A 54 -12.01 12.17 -5.92
CA VAL A 54 -12.51 12.41 -7.28
C VAL A 54 -13.37 11.22 -7.69
N GLY A 55 -14.69 11.44 -7.78
CA GLY A 55 -15.66 10.35 -7.95
C GLY A 55 -15.53 9.34 -6.80
N ARG A 56 -15.20 8.08 -7.13
CA ARG A 56 -14.99 7.01 -6.14
C ARG A 56 -13.55 6.86 -5.65
N PHE A 57 -12.61 7.64 -6.19
CA PHE A 57 -11.17 7.47 -5.94
C PHE A 57 -10.64 8.49 -4.96
N TYR A 58 -9.70 8.07 -4.12
CA TYR A 58 -8.90 8.94 -3.27
C TYR A 58 -7.59 9.28 -4.00
N VAL A 59 -7.19 10.54 -3.98
CA VAL A 59 -6.06 11.00 -4.81
C VAL A 59 -4.95 11.62 -3.97
N LEU A 60 -3.73 11.16 -4.23
CA LEU A 60 -2.49 11.79 -3.76
C LEU A 60 -1.76 12.40 -4.95
N ASP A 61 -1.33 13.65 -4.82
CA ASP A 61 -0.40 14.28 -5.75
C ASP A 61 1.00 14.28 -5.14
N SER A 62 2.01 13.96 -5.95
CA SER A 62 3.38 13.79 -5.47
C SER A 62 4.32 14.82 -6.06
N TYR A 63 5.11 15.45 -5.20
CA TYR A 63 5.99 16.57 -5.54
C TYR A 63 7.44 16.25 -5.16
N ARG A 64 8.40 16.68 -5.97
CA ARG A 64 9.84 16.60 -5.67
C ARG A 64 10.35 17.99 -5.32
N GLY A 65 11.43 18.05 -4.55
CA GLY A 65 12.07 19.30 -4.14
C GLY A 65 12.02 19.52 -2.63
N SER A 66 12.24 20.76 -2.20
CA SER A 66 12.26 21.15 -0.77
C SER A 66 10.87 21.38 -0.18
N SER A 67 9.85 21.55 -1.01
CA SER A 67 8.47 21.81 -0.60
C SER A 67 7.44 21.12 -1.50
N PRO A 68 6.21 20.84 -1.01
CA PRO A 68 5.13 20.27 -1.80
C PRO A 68 4.45 21.33 -2.69
N SER A 69 5.18 21.89 -3.66
CA SER A 69 4.69 22.96 -4.52
C SER A 69 5.01 22.73 -6.01
N GLY A 70 4.37 23.52 -6.88
CA GLY A 70 4.55 23.43 -8.33
C GLY A 70 3.68 22.36 -9.00
N LYS A 71 4.15 21.78 -10.11
CA LYS A 71 3.45 20.70 -10.82
C LYS A 71 3.81 19.35 -10.20
N PRO A 72 2.84 18.48 -9.87
CA PRO A 72 3.16 17.16 -9.35
C PRO A 72 3.89 16.32 -10.40
N VAL A 73 4.88 15.56 -9.95
CA VAL A 73 5.63 14.60 -10.79
C VAL A 73 4.77 13.39 -11.15
N PHE A 74 3.79 13.06 -10.30
CA PHE A 74 2.72 12.09 -10.58
C PHE A 74 1.55 12.24 -9.61
N SER A 75 0.39 11.71 -10.01
CA SER A 75 -0.80 11.54 -9.17
C SER A 75 -1.15 10.07 -9.04
N THR A 76 -1.51 9.64 -7.84
CA THR A 76 -1.92 8.28 -7.52
C THR A 76 -3.39 8.25 -7.13
N TYR A 77 -4.19 7.47 -7.86
CA TYR A 77 -5.59 7.23 -7.58
C TYR A 77 -5.75 5.88 -6.89
N MET A 78 -6.44 5.88 -5.76
CA MET A 78 -6.61 4.71 -4.91
C MET A 78 -8.08 4.41 -4.63
N ASP A 79 -8.34 3.14 -4.35
CA ASP A 79 -9.61 2.70 -3.78
C ASP A 79 -9.73 3.09 -2.30
N LYS A 80 -10.83 2.67 -1.67
CA LYS A 80 -11.12 2.94 -0.26
C LYS A 80 -10.14 2.28 0.73
N ASP A 81 -9.34 1.33 0.28
CA ASP A 81 -8.42 0.56 1.12
C ASP A 81 -6.96 0.99 0.93
N GLY A 82 -6.70 1.86 -0.06
CA GLY A 82 -5.38 2.38 -0.38
C GLY A 82 -4.61 1.55 -1.39
N ASN A 83 -5.28 0.64 -2.13
CA ASN A 83 -4.68 0.02 -3.31
C ASN A 83 -4.78 0.99 -4.49
N GLN A 84 -3.74 1.04 -5.30
CA GLN A 84 -3.72 1.90 -6.48
C GLN A 84 -4.57 1.29 -7.59
N VAL A 85 -5.41 2.11 -8.20
CA VAL A 85 -6.22 1.74 -9.36
C VAL A 85 -5.75 2.44 -10.63
N ARG A 86 -5.05 3.57 -10.47
CA ARG A 86 -4.50 4.36 -11.55
C ARG A 86 -3.34 5.21 -11.04
N TRP A 87 -2.30 5.35 -11.85
CA TRP A 87 -1.14 6.20 -11.59
C TRP A 87 -0.85 7.01 -12.84
N VAL A 88 -0.71 8.34 -12.72
CA VAL A 88 -0.59 9.26 -13.84
C VAL A 88 0.65 10.11 -13.65
N ARG A 89 1.56 10.10 -14.63
CA ARG A 89 2.76 10.93 -14.63
C ARG A 89 2.47 12.36 -15.09
N GLN A 90 3.41 13.24 -14.81
CA GLN A 90 3.42 14.63 -15.28
C GLN A 90 3.35 14.78 -16.82
N ASP A 91 3.87 13.80 -17.57
CA ASP A 91 3.87 13.73 -19.04
C ASP A 91 2.57 13.15 -19.62
N GLY A 92 1.62 12.76 -18.77
CA GLY A 92 0.34 12.16 -19.17
C GLY A 92 0.37 10.65 -19.36
N PHE A 93 1.54 10.00 -19.24
CA PHE A 93 1.58 8.54 -19.23
C PHE A 93 0.82 7.97 -18.04
N GLU A 94 0.04 6.92 -18.28
CA GLU A 94 -0.84 6.35 -17.28
C GLU A 94 -0.61 4.85 -17.13
N LEU A 95 -0.60 4.38 -15.88
CA LEU A 95 -0.79 2.97 -15.54
C LEU A 95 -2.17 2.78 -14.93
N LYS A 96 -2.92 1.78 -15.43
CA LYS A 96 -4.17 1.29 -14.84
C LYS A 96 -3.93 -0.08 -14.22
N PHE A 97 -4.50 -0.29 -13.04
CA PHE A 97 -4.39 -1.54 -12.31
C PHE A 97 -5.77 -2.20 -12.19
N ARG A 98 -5.85 -3.51 -12.44
CA ARG A 98 -7.10 -4.28 -12.36
C ARG A 98 -6.88 -5.60 -11.60
N PRO A 99 -7.61 -5.86 -10.51
CA PRO A 99 -8.61 -4.97 -9.89
C PRO A 99 -7.99 -3.69 -9.28
N HIS A 100 -6.76 -3.79 -8.78
CA HIS A 100 -5.91 -2.75 -8.20
C HIS A 100 -4.50 -3.34 -7.98
N ASP A 101 -3.49 -2.54 -7.59
CA ASP A 101 -2.09 -2.98 -7.40
C ASP A 101 -1.83 -3.91 -6.20
N CYS A 102 -2.87 -4.27 -5.45
CA CYS A 102 -2.82 -5.16 -4.29
C CYS A 102 -1.93 -4.66 -3.14
N LYS A 103 -1.52 -3.38 -3.13
CA LYS A 103 -0.54 -2.85 -2.18
C LYS A 103 -0.93 -3.04 -0.71
N ARG A 104 -2.22 -2.98 -0.41
CA ARG A 104 -2.83 -3.10 0.92
C ARG A 104 -3.64 -4.39 1.09
N THR A 105 -3.50 -5.33 0.16
CA THR A 105 -4.20 -6.63 0.21
C THR A 105 -3.29 -7.67 0.82
N LEU A 106 -3.70 -8.28 1.95
CA LEU A 106 -2.96 -9.35 2.62
C LEU A 106 -3.07 -10.67 1.87
N GLY A 107 -2.03 -11.50 1.95
CA GLY A 107 -1.93 -12.77 1.25
C GLY A 107 -1.55 -12.60 -0.22
N ARG A 108 -1.97 -13.56 -1.04
CA ARG A 108 -1.67 -13.62 -2.48
C ARG A 108 -2.74 -12.85 -3.25
N CYS A 109 -2.34 -11.91 -4.09
CA CYS A 109 -3.23 -11.10 -4.91
C CYS A 109 -2.63 -10.86 -6.29
N GLN A 110 -3.37 -11.22 -7.33
CA GLN A 110 -2.96 -11.05 -8.72
C GLN A 110 -3.67 -9.85 -9.34
N TYR A 111 -2.94 -9.10 -10.17
CA TYR A 111 -3.51 -7.98 -10.91
C TYR A 111 -2.86 -7.83 -12.29
N THR A 112 -3.55 -7.11 -13.16
CA THR A 112 -3.03 -6.66 -14.46
C THR A 112 -2.71 -5.18 -14.38
N GLN A 113 -1.48 -4.83 -14.74
CA GLN A 113 -1.06 -3.47 -15.02
C GLN A 113 -1.16 -3.23 -16.52
N THR A 114 -1.74 -2.10 -16.93
CA THR A 114 -1.82 -1.69 -18.34
C THR A 114 -1.36 -0.25 -18.48
N GLY A 115 -0.34 -0.03 -19.32
CA GLY A 115 0.14 1.30 -19.68
C GLY A 115 -0.74 1.96 -20.74
N SER A 116 -0.71 3.29 -20.81
CA SER A 116 -1.32 4.05 -21.90
C SER A 116 -0.66 3.79 -23.25
N ASP A 117 0.53 3.19 -23.26
CA ASP A 117 1.20 2.66 -24.45
C ASP A 117 0.66 1.28 -24.90
N GLY A 118 -0.34 0.74 -24.20
CA GLY A 118 -0.95 -0.55 -24.50
C GLY A 118 -0.22 -1.76 -23.92
N LYS A 119 0.96 -1.59 -23.31
CA LYS A 119 1.69 -2.70 -22.69
C LYS A 119 0.92 -3.24 -21.49
N LYS A 120 0.84 -4.57 -21.40
CA LYS A 120 0.14 -5.29 -20.33
C LYS A 120 1.09 -6.22 -19.61
N GLU A 121 1.00 -6.20 -18.29
CA GLU A 121 1.79 -7.06 -17.42
C GLU A 121 0.88 -7.67 -16.36
N VAL A 122 0.94 -8.99 -16.21
CA VAL A 122 0.29 -9.67 -15.08
C VAL A 122 1.30 -9.77 -13.95
N ARG A 123 0.89 -9.38 -12.76
CA ARG A 123 1.71 -9.36 -11.56
C ARG A 123 1.03 -10.14 -10.45
N LEU A 124 1.82 -10.85 -9.66
CA LEU A 124 1.38 -11.45 -8.40
C LEU A 124 2.09 -10.72 -7.27
N ARG A 125 1.32 -10.24 -6.30
CA ARG A 125 1.84 -9.67 -5.06
C ARG A 125 1.48 -10.57 -3.88
N ILE A 126 2.45 -10.78 -3.00
CA ILE A 126 2.26 -11.47 -1.73
C ILE A 126 2.57 -10.47 -0.63
N THR A 127 1.60 -10.16 0.22
CA THR A 127 1.75 -9.18 1.31
C THR A 127 1.46 -9.83 2.66
N GLU A 128 2.33 -9.58 3.62
CA GLU A 128 2.18 -10.03 5.01
C GLU A 128 2.20 -8.81 5.93
N ALA A 129 1.26 -8.76 6.88
CA ALA A 129 1.29 -7.76 7.93
C ALA A 129 2.53 -7.97 8.82
N THR A 130 3.07 -6.87 9.31
CA THR A 130 4.09 -6.86 10.37
C THR A 130 3.52 -6.07 11.55
N ARG A 131 4.16 -6.17 12.72
CA ARG A 131 3.77 -5.44 13.94
C ARG A 131 3.57 -3.93 13.74
N ASN A 132 4.22 -3.34 12.75
CA ASN A 132 4.19 -1.90 12.52
C ASN A 132 3.96 -1.54 11.05
N GLY A 133 3.39 -2.44 10.24
CA GLY A 133 3.19 -2.21 8.82
C GLY A 133 3.05 -3.48 8.01
N PHE A 134 3.79 -3.59 6.91
CA PHE A 134 3.76 -4.78 6.07
C PHE A 134 5.10 -5.06 5.39
N LYS A 135 5.28 -6.31 4.99
CA LYS A 135 6.31 -6.74 4.04
C LYS A 135 5.64 -7.38 2.84
N PHE A 136 6.30 -7.35 1.69
CA PHE A 136 5.74 -7.91 0.47
C PHE A 136 6.81 -8.37 -0.52
N SER A 137 6.39 -9.19 -1.48
CA SER A 137 7.14 -9.52 -2.69
C SER A 137 6.22 -9.50 -3.90
N GLU A 138 6.75 -9.10 -5.04
CA GLU A 138 6.04 -8.98 -6.31
C GLU A 138 6.74 -9.79 -7.39
N TYR A 139 5.95 -10.46 -8.21
CA TYR A 139 6.38 -11.45 -9.18
C TYR A 139 5.77 -11.18 -10.56
N GLY A 140 6.52 -11.48 -11.61
CA GLY A 140 6.02 -11.49 -12.98
C GLY A 140 5.14 -12.70 -13.26
N SER A 141 4.51 -12.72 -14.43
CA SER A 141 3.73 -13.86 -14.91
C SER A 141 4.57 -15.12 -15.13
N ASP A 142 5.89 -14.96 -15.32
CA ASP A 142 6.86 -16.05 -15.41
C ASP A 142 7.29 -16.61 -14.05
N GLY A 143 6.71 -16.10 -12.95
CA GLY A 143 7.06 -16.49 -11.58
C GLY A 143 8.36 -15.90 -11.06
N LYS A 144 9.09 -15.11 -11.85
CA LYS A 144 10.33 -14.47 -11.38
C LYS A 144 10.00 -13.30 -10.45
N ARG A 145 10.74 -13.23 -9.33
CA ARG A 145 10.61 -12.14 -8.37
C ARG A 145 11.14 -10.85 -8.98
N LEU A 146 10.32 -9.81 -9.01
CA LEU A 146 10.64 -8.49 -9.56
C LEU A 146 11.28 -7.60 -8.50
N PHE A 147 10.58 -7.45 -7.39
CA PHE A 147 10.99 -6.64 -6.25
C PHE A 147 10.17 -7.02 -5.01
N GLY A 148 10.55 -6.49 -3.87
CA GLY A 148 9.82 -6.62 -2.61
C GLY A 148 10.35 -5.64 -1.58
N GLY A 149 9.89 -5.78 -0.35
CA GLY A 149 10.37 -4.94 0.73
C GLY A 149 9.49 -4.94 1.96
N ASN A 150 9.69 -3.95 2.82
CA ASN A 150 8.88 -3.69 4.01
C ASN A 150 8.72 -2.19 4.22
N ILE A 151 7.56 -1.82 4.74
CA ILE A 151 7.13 -0.45 4.95
C ILE A 151 6.41 -0.40 6.30
N THR A 152 6.83 0.53 7.17
CA THR A 152 6.11 0.82 8.40
C THR A 152 4.93 1.72 8.11
N LEU A 153 3.89 1.63 8.92
CA LEU A 153 2.67 2.41 8.82
C LEU A 153 2.40 3.16 10.13
N ASP A 154 1.78 4.33 10.02
CA ASP A 154 1.15 4.97 11.17
C ASP A 154 -0.27 4.41 11.42
N ALA A 155 -0.95 4.92 12.45
CA ALA A 155 -2.31 4.51 12.80
C ALA A 155 -3.38 4.79 11.73
N ARG A 156 -3.11 5.70 10.78
CA ARG A 156 -3.96 6.02 9.62
C ARG A 156 -3.57 5.21 8.38
N GLY A 157 -2.54 4.35 8.48
CA GLY A 157 -2.01 3.55 7.39
C GLY A 157 -1.14 4.35 6.41
N ASN A 158 -0.67 5.56 6.73
CA ASN A 158 0.29 6.28 5.89
C ASN A 158 1.67 5.64 5.98
N ALA A 159 2.42 5.70 4.87
CA ALA A 159 3.75 5.11 4.81
C ALA A 159 4.76 5.91 5.64
N GLY A 160 5.47 5.20 6.52
CA GLY A 160 6.61 5.71 7.27
C GLY A 160 7.93 5.28 6.64
N ASN A 161 8.81 4.70 7.46
CA ASN A 161 10.10 4.18 7.01
C ASN A 161 9.93 2.89 6.22
N GLY A 162 10.90 2.56 5.38
CA GLY A 162 10.86 1.30 4.66
C GLY A 162 12.12 1.01 3.87
N ARG A 163 12.13 -0.17 3.27
CA ARG A 163 13.14 -0.58 2.29
C ARG A 163 12.47 -1.37 1.18
N LEU A 164 12.90 -1.12 -0.05
CA LEU A 164 12.62 -1.95 -1.20
C LEU A 164 13.92 -2.54 -1.73
N ASP A 165 13.81 -3.74 -2.29
CA ASP A 165 14.87 -4.41 -3.01
C ASP A 165 14.28 -5.05 -4.27
N GLY A 166 14.97 -4.92 -5.39
CA GLY A 166 14.56 -5.51 -6.66
C GLY A 166 15.68 -5.44 -7.69
N TYR A 167 15.36 -5.73 -8.94
CA TYR A 167 16.35 -5.72 -10.03
C TYR A 167 17.06 -4.37 -10.23
N GLN A 168 16.39 -3.26 -9.89
CA GLN A 168 16.96 -1.91 -9.96
C GLN A 168 17.78 -1.51 -8.72
N GLY A 169 18.03 -2.45 -7.81
CA GLY A 169 18.82 -2.24 -6.59
C GLY A 169 17.97 -2.00 -5.35
N LYS A 170 18.63 -1.47 -4.30
CA LYS A 170 18.03 -1.24 -2.98
C LYS A 170 17.66 0.23 -2.80
N GLN A 171 16.45 0.48 -2.31
CA GLN A 171 15.91 1.81 -2.04
C GLN A 171 15.48 1.87 -0.58
N ARG A 172 15.96 2.86 0.18
CA ARG A 172 15.51 3.13 1.55
C ARG A 172 14.57 4.33 1.56
N PHE A 173 13.54 4.25 2.38
CA PHE A 173 12.54 5.29 2.61
C PHE A 173 12.68 5.73 4.05
N ARG A 174 12.93 7.02 4.27
CA ARG A 174 12.94 7.63 5.59
C ARG A 174 11.83 8.66 5.67
N LEU A 175 10.91 8.49 6.60
CA LEU A 175 9.93 9.51 6.92
C LEU A 175 10.65 10.75 7.46
N VAL A 176 10.38 11.90 6.87
CA VAL A 176 10.96 13.19 7.26
C VAL A 176 9.95 14.05 7.99
N LYS A 177 8.72 14.11 7.47
CA LYS A 177 7.66 14.95 8.03
C LYS A 177 6.30 14.35 7.73
N GLN A 178 5.39 14.49 8.67
CA GLN A 178 3.96 14.32 8.45
C GLN A 178 3.27 15.62 8.90
N ALA A 179 2.28 16.06 8.15
CA ALA A 179 1.44 17.18 8.51
C ALA A 179 -0.01 16.77 8.29
N TYR A 180 -0.77 16.79 9.39
CA TYR A 180 -2.22 16.57 9.41
C TYR A 180 -2.88 17.85 9.89
N GLN A 181 -3.89 18.31 9.18
CA GLN A 181 -4.72 19.47 9.52
C GLN A 181 -5.89 19.10 10.44
#